data_AF-A0A934S1H2-F1
#
_entry.id   AF-A0A934S1H2-F1
#
_cell.length_a   1.000
_cell.length_b   1.000
_cell.length_c   1.000
_cell.angle_alpha   90.00
_cell.angle_beta   90.00
_cell.angle_gamma   90.00
#
_symmetry.space_group_name_H-M   'P 1'
#
loop_
_entity.id
_entity.type
_entity.pdbx_description
1 polymer ?
#
loop_
_entity_poly.entity_id
_entity_poly.type
_entity_poly.pdbx_seq_one_letter_code
_entity_poly.pdbx_strand_id
1 'polypeptide(L)'
;MTRRISILAWMLLSAASCDRAKDLATKVKSLAELTAAESRKLTDTPDPDLQKLVDQNSSGTLFRKDLPFPHDLTVQVTTSSSSEGSRVLVRNELGPQSSVRSGTETLVDRFRISGEFVRLSLETAQFEENVDPDDEGTVTKITTNPLAGRSVDLRRDGDKWVVAASKSVIAKEWAEGLLPDLDAMLKDNGAKPRGYWFGSRRFKVGDVVPLSGESMAILFGDKCSGSVTLKLEAFESTEGHPCGMFSIHGDYKRRGYVRPDGETFDQDVVIEGGKVWLSLLYPVVMREEMQTIETRIRETTGGTTSRSQGAFNTTIVRKWLKSDD
;
A
#
# COMPACT_ATOMS: atom_id res chain seq x y z
N MET A 1 -32.53 -27.51 35.59
CA MET A 1 -31.54 -28.60 35.44
C MET A 1 -30.70 -28.34 34.20
N THR A 2 -29.40 -28.50 34.37
CA THR A 2 -28.25 -28.16 33.52
C THR A 2 -28.01 -29.13 32.37
N ARG A 3 -27.44 -28.62 31.25
CA ARG A 3 -26.34 -29.18 30.41
C ARG A 3 -26.26 -28.36 29.11
N ARG A 4 -25.29 -27.48 28.86
CA ARG A 4 -23.81 -27.64 28.71
C ARG A 4 -23.41 -28.80 27.79
N ILE A 5 -23.38 -28.50 26.49
CA ILE A 5 -22.56 -29.16 25.45
C ILE A 5 -21.99 -28.00 24.61
N SER A 6 -20.96 -27.29 25.11
CA SER A 6 -19.53 -27.55 24.86
C SER A 6 -19.21 -27.41 23.36
N ILE A 7 -19.00 -26.21 22.81
CA ILE A 7 -17.74 -25.41 22.79
C ILE A 7 -16.49 -26.17 22.28
N LEU A 8 -16.50 -27.51 22.19
CA LEU A 8 -15.34 -28.31 21.81
C LEU A 8 -15.09 -28.35 20.29
N ALA A 9 -16.11 -28.11 19.46
CA ALA A 9 -15.97 -28.15 18.00
C ALA A 9 -15.26 -26.91 17.42
N TRP A 10 -15.20 -25.80 18.15
CA TRP A 10 -14.57 -24.56 17.69
C TRP A 10 -13.06 -24.48 18.01
N MET A 11 -12.55 -25.31 18.93
CA MET A 11 -11.10 -25.35 19.24
C MET A 11 -10.29 -26.31 18.35
N LEU A 12 -10.94 -27.18 17.58
CA LEU A 12 -10.24 -28.16 16.72
C LEU A 12 -10.01 -27.66 15.27
N LEU A 13 -10.62 -26.54 14.85
CA LEU A 13 -10.32 -25.91 13.55
C LEU A 13 -9.15 -24.91 13.58
N SER A 14 -8.70 -24.46 14.76
CA SER A 14 -7.57 -23.53 14.86
C SER A 14 -6.21 -24.22 14.68
N ALA A 15 -6.07 -25.45 15.17
CA ALA A 15 -4.79 -26.17 15.15
C ALA A 15 -4.38 -26.64 13.74
N ALA A 16 -5.34 -27.08 12.91
CA ALA A 16 -5.06 -27.49 11.52
C ALA A 16 -4.84 -26.31 10.56
N SER A 17 -5.08 -25.06 11.00
CA SER A 17 -4.88 -23.86 10.17
C SER A 17 -3.46 -23.31 10.26
N CYS A 18 -2.76 -23.50 11.38
CA CYS A 18 -1.42 -22.96 11.59
C CYS A 18 -0.35 -23.67 10.76
N ASP A 19 -0.47 -24.98 10.57
CA ASP A 19 0.52 -25.74 9.78
C ASP A 19 0.39 -25.44 8.27
N ARG A 20 -0.83 -25.25 7.78
CA ARG A 20 -1.06 -24.82 6.39
C ARG A 20 -0.73 -23.35 6.15
N ALA A 21 -0.98 -22.48 7.12
CA ALA A 21 -0.55 -21.08 7.05
C ALA A 21 0.98 -20.96 7.01
N LYS A 22 1.71 -21.79 7.78
CA LYS A 22 3.17 -21.89 7.71
C LYS A 22 3.66 -22.43 6.37
N ASP A 23 3.03 -23.49 5.85
CA ASP A 23 3.40 -24.07 4.56
C ASP A 23 3.18 -23.07 3.40
N LEU A 24 2.07 -22.32 3.46
CA LEU A 24 1.79 -21.19 2.56
C LEU A 24 2.82 -20.06 2.72
N ALA A 25 3.16 -19.67 3.95
CA ALA A 25 4.17 -18.64 4.21
C ALA A 25 5.56 -19.02 3.63
N THR A 26 5.94 -20.30 3.67
CA THR A 26 7.19 -20.78 3.06
C THR A 26 7.20 -20.77 1.53
N LYS A 27 6.07 -21.07 0.87
CA LYS A 27 5.96 -21.03 -0.60
C LYS A 27 5.84 -19.60 -1.12
N VAL A 28 5.13 -18.75 -0.40
CA VAL A 28 5.03 -17.31 -0.64
C VAL A 28 6.41 -16.65 -0.52
N LYS A 29 7.30 -17.15 0.36
CA LYS A 29 8.68 -16.68 0.48
C LYS A 29 9.54 -16.99 -0.76
N SER A 30 9.35 -18.14 -1.42
CA SER A 30 10.14 -18.48 -2.63
C SER A 30 9.67 -17.71 -3.88
N LEU A 31 8.37 -17.42 -4.00
CA LEU A 31 7.84 -16.53 -5.04
C LEU A 31 8.19 -15.05 -4.78
N ALA A 32 8.19 -14.62 -3.51
CA ALA A 32 8.73 -13.32 -3.11
C ALA A 32 10.20 -13.17 -3.47
N GLU A 33 11.01 -14.23 -3.39
CA GLU A 33 12.42 -14.18 -3.81
C GLU A 33 12.58 -14.00 -5.33
N LEU A 34 11.62 -14.49 -6.12
CA LEU A 34 11.58 -14.29 -7.58
C LEU A 34 11.12 -12.89 -7.97
N THR A 35 10.11 -12.30 -7.30
CA THR A 35 9.69 -10.91 -7.53
C THR A 35 10.63 -9.89 -6.87
N ALA A 36 11.25 -10.26 -5.75
CA ALA A 36 12.33 -9.49 -5.14
C ALA A 36 13.61 -9.50 -5.99
N ALA A 37 13.81 -10.47 -6.87
CA ALA A 37 14.97 -10.48 -7.77
C ALA A 37 14.93 -9.33 -8.79
N GLU A 38 13.74 -8.89 -9.22
CA GLU A 38 13.58 -7.71 -10.09
C GLU A 38 13.65 -6.39 -9.30
N SER A 39 13.23 -6.38 -8.02
CA SER A 39 13.24 -5.18 -7.16
C SER A 39 14.51 -5.03 -6.28
N ARG A 40 15.41 -6.03 -6.25
CA ARG A 40 16.70 -6.01 -5.52
C ARG A 40 17.78 -5.13 -6.18
N LYS A 41 17.53 -4.55 -7.35
CA LYS A 41 18.46 -3.63 -8.05
C LYS A 41 18.19 -2.14 -7.78
N LEU A 42 17.84 -1.77 -6.55
CA LEU A 42 17.47 -0.39 -6.22
C LEU A 42 18.19 0.17 -4.98
N THR A 43 19.38 -0.32 -4.64
CA THR A 43 20.35 0.53 -3.92
C THR A 43 21.02 1.43 -4.95
N ASP A 44 20.31 2.48 -5.34
CA ASP A 44 20.87 3.49 -6.23
C ASP A 44 21.84 4.39 -5.47
N THR A 45 22.75 5.02 -6.18
CA THR A 45 23.56 6.09 -5.60
C THR A 45 22.62 7.24 -5.24
N PRO A 46 22.62 7.75 -3.99
CA PRO A 46 21.77 8.87 -3.63
C PRO A 46 22.07 10.08 -4.51
N ASP A 47 21.04 10.83 -4.89
CA ASP A 47 21.20 12.09 -5.62
C ASP A 47 22.09 13.01 -4.77
N PRO A 48 23.26 13.46 -5.27
CA PRO A 48 24.21 14.23 -4.48
C PRO A 48 23.63 15.52 -3.91
N ASP A 49 22.66 16.14 -4.58
CA ASP A 49 22.07 17.39 -4.12
C ASP A 49 21.07 17.15 -2.99
N LEU A 50 20.31 16.04 -3.05
CA LEU A 50 19.46 15.62 -1.95
C LEU A 50 20.29 15.14 -0.75
N GLN A 51 21.39 14.44 -1.00
CA GLN A 51 22.26 13.93 0.07
C GLN A 51 22.88 15.06 0.91
N LYS A 52 23.19 16.22 0.31
CA LYS A 52 23.68 17.41 1.04
C LYS A 52 22.67 17.97 2.04
N LEU A 53 21.38 17.69 1.85
CA LEU A 53 20.30 18.18 2.72
C LEU A 53 20.04 17.27 3.93
N VAL A 54 20.65 16.08 3.96
CA VAL A 54 20.53 15.14 5.07
C VAL A 54 21.23 15.70 6.29
N ASP A 55 20.51 15.81 7.40
CA ASP A 55 21.08 16.26 8.68
C ASP A 55 21.60 15.04 9.47
N GLN A 56 22.91 14.79 9.34
CA GLN A 56 23.61 13.71 10.03
C GLN A 56 24.78 14.25 10.86
N ASN A 57 24.90 13.76 12.10
CA ASN A 57 26.05 14.03 12.97
C ASN A 57 26.40 12.80 13.83
N SER A 58 27.33 12.96 14.78
CA SER A 58 27.76 11.87 15.69
C SER A 58 26.64 11.33 16.60
N SER A 59 25.58 12.11 16.84
CA SER A 59 24.40 11.70 17.58
C SER A 59 23.39 10.91 16.73
N GLY A 60 23.55 10.90 15.40
CA GLY A 60 22.69 10.19 14.46
C GLY A 60 22.10 11.10 13.38
N THR A 61 21.13 10.56 12.65
CA THR A 61 20.47 11.24 11.53
C THR A 61 19.11 11.77 11.96
N LEU A 62 18.81 13.02 11.63
CA LEU A 62 17.49 13.62 11.86
C LEU A 62 16.60 13.35 10.65
N PHE A 63 15.37 12.88 10.91
CA PHE A 63 14.32 12.82 9.90
C PHE A 63 13.66 14.19 9.81
N ARG A 64 13.97 14.93 8.75
CA ARG A 64 13.54 16.32 8.60
C ARG A 64 12.06 16.43 8.27
N LYS A 65 11.49 17.56 8.67
CA LYS A 65 10.12 18.01 8.35
C LYS A 65 10.01 19.53 8.17
N ASP A 66 11.16 20.20 8.25
CA ASP A 66 11.31 21.65 8.20
C ASP A 66 11.58 22.17 6.78
N LEU A 67 11.97 21.28 5.85
CA LEU A 67 12.13 21.63 4.45
C LEU A 67 10.77 21.91 3.80
N PRO A 68 10.67 22.94 2.94
CA PRO A 68 9.47 23.17 2.16
C PRO A 68 9.23 21.97 1.24
N PHE A 69 8.01 21.42 1.27
CA PHE A 69 7.63 20.35 0.37
C PHE A 69 7.54 20.87 -1.07
N PRO A 70 8.00 20.14 -2.10
CA PRO A 70 7.95 20.60 -3.48
C PRO A 70 6.53 20.97 -3.93
N HIS A 71 6.38 22.16 -4.53
CA HIS A 71 5.10 22.65 -5.04
C HIS A 71 4.74 22.07 -6.41
N ASP A 72 5.75 21.70 -7.19
CA ASP A 72 5.65 20.99 -8.45
C ASP A 72 6.35 19.64 -8.29
N LEU A 73 5.58 18.56 -8.46
CA LEU A 73 6.07 17.21 -8.22
C LEU A 73 5.30 16.23 -9.11
N THR A 74 6.04 15.34 -9.76
CA THR A 74 5.42 14.16 -10.38
C THR A 74 5.85 12.92 -9.63
N VAL A 75 4.88 12.15 -9.12
CA VAL A 75 5.11 10.86 -8.46
C VAL A 75 4.48 9.77 -9.29
N GLN A 76 5.28 8.77 -9.67
CA GLN A 76 4.79 7.50 -10.21
C GLN A 76 4.82 6.46 -9.10
N VAL A 77 3.69 5.81 -8.85
CA VAL A 77 3.54 4.79 -7.82
C VAL A 77 3.31 3.45 -8.50
N THR A 78 4.21 2.50 -8.25
CA THR A 78 4.05 1.12 -8.68
C THR A 78 3.73 0.27 -7.47
N THR A 79 2.54 -0.33 -7.47
CA THR A 79 2.13 -1.34 -6.49
C THR A 79 2.07 -2.70 -7.16
N SER A 80 2.80 -3.67 -6.62
CA SER A 80 2.71 -5.07 -6.99
C SER A 80 2.29 -5.87 -5.76
N SER A 81 1.19 -6.62 -5.85
CA SER A 81 0.69 -7.43 -4.75
C SER A 81 0.41 -8.84 -5.24
N SER A 82 1.18 -9.82 -4.77
CA SER A 82 0.99 -11.23 -5.11
C SER A 82 0.35 -11.98 -3.96
N SER A 83 -0.53 -12.93 -4.29
CA SER A 83 -1.16 -13.80 -3.32
C SER A 83 -1.26 -15.24 -3.83
N GLU A 84 -1.15 -16.19 -2.91
CA GLU A 84 -1.27 -17.62 -3.19
C GLU A 84 -2.38 -18.19 -2.30
N GLY A 85 -3.41 -18.77 -2.92
CA GLY A 85 -4.46 -19.47 -2.21
C GLY A 85 -5.39 -18.57 -1.41
N SER A 86 -5.52 -17.29 -1.78
CA SER A 86 -6.43 -16.34 -1.12
C SER A 86 -7.88 -16.79 -1.25
N ARG A 87 -8.57 -16.92 -0.12
CA ARG A 87 -9.99 -17.27 -0.10
C ARG A 87 -10.82 -16.04 -0.38
N VAL A 88 -11.73 -16.13 -1.34
CA VAL A 88 -12.66 -15.08 -1.69
C VAL A 88 -14.07 -15.59 -1.44
N LEU A 89 -14.80 -14.90 -0.56
CA LEU A 89 -16.21 -15.13 -0.29
C LEU A 89 -17.01 -13.95 -0.83
N VAL A 90 -17.89 -14.20 -1.78
CA VAL A 90 -18.81 -13.20 -2.34
C VAL A 90 -20.21 -13.52 -1.88
N ARG A 91 -20.96 -12.52 -1.41
CA ARG A 91 -22.39 -12.60 -1.14
C ARG A 91 -23.11 -11.65 -2.09
N ASN A 92 -23.97 -12.20 -2.91
CA ASN A 92 -24.84 -11.46 -3.83
C ASN A 92 -26.28 -12.00 -3.71
N GLU A 93 -27.19 -11.49 -4.54
CA GLU A 93 -28.60 -11.89 -4.57
C GLU A 93 -28.81 -13.38 -4.90
N LEU A 94 -27.82 -14.03 -5.53
CA LEU A 94 -27.85 -15.46 -5.87
C LEU A 94 -27.36 -16.36 -4.73
N GLY A 95 -26.89 -15.77 -3.62
CA GLY A 95 -26.40 -16.48 -2.44
C GLY A 95 -24.87 -16.38 -2.27
N PRO A 96 -24.32 -17.04 -1.24
CA PRO A 96 -22.89 -17.03 -0.97
C PRO A 96 -22.12 -17.91 -1.97
N GLN A 97 -21.06 -17.36 -2.56
CA GLN A 97 -20.11 -18.07 -3.40
C GLN A 97 -18.72 -18.00 -2.76
N SER A 98 -17.97 -19.09 -2.80
CA SER A 98 -16.59 -19.14 -2.30
C SER A 98 -15.68 -19.66 -3.40
N SER A 99 -14.53 -19.00 -3.57
CA SER A 99 -13.47 -19.43 -4.46
C SER A 99 -12.10 -19.27 -3.81
N VAL A 100 -11.09 -19.87 -4.42
CA VAL A 100 -9.68 -19.65 -4.09
C VAL A 100 -9.06 -18.94 -5.28
N ARG A 101 -8.27 -17.91 -5.01
CA ARG A 101 -7.65 -17.05 -6.02
C ARG A 101 -6.17 -16.90 -5.73
N SER A 102 -5.36 -17.09 -6.77
CA SER A 102 -3.92 -16.88 -6.75
C SER A 102 -3.55 -16.00 -7.93
N GLY A 103 -2.61 -15.09 -7.73
CA GLY A 103 -2.21 -14.18 -8.80
C GLY A 103 -1.50 -12.95 -8.30
N THR A 104 -1.12 -12.11 -9.26
CA THR A 104 -0.40 -10.86 -9.03
C THR A 104 -1.23 -9.69 -9.54
N GLU A 105 -1.51 -8.75 -8.66
CA GLU A 105 -2.06 -7.45 -9.00
C GLU A 105 -0.91 -6.47 -9.26
N THR A 106 -0.96 -5.75 -10.37
CA THR A 106 -0.06 -4.65 -10.68
C THR A 106 -0.87 -3.38 -10.94
N LEU A 107 -0.56 -2.34 -10.18
CA LEU A 107 -1.15 -1.02 -10.27
C LEU A 107 -0.04 0.00 -10.49
N VAL A 108 -0.18 0.86 -11.50
CA VAL A 108 0.74 1.97 -11.76
C VAL A 108 -0.07 3.25 -11.86
N ASP A 109 0.12 4.13 -10.89
CA ASP A 109 -0.55 5.42 -10.80
C ASP A 109 0.46 6.55 -10.99
N ARG A 110 0.02 7.66 -11.57
CA ARG A 110 0.82 8.89 -11.65
C ARG A 110 0.05 10.07 -11.09
N PHE A 111 0.69 10.78 -10.17
CA PHE A 111 0.23 12.04 -9.61
C PHE A 111 1.16 13.15 -10.09
N ARG A 112 0.65 14.09 -10.89
CA ARG A 112 1.36 15.34 -11.20
C ARG A 112 0.70 16.48 -10.45
N ILE A 113 1.44 17.06 -9.52
CA ILE A 113 1.01 18.18 -8.68
C ILE A 113 1.68 19.44 -9.22
N SER A 114 0.90 20.50 -9.33
CA SER A 114 1.40 21.84 -9.61
C SER A 114 0.51 22.86 -8.90
N GLY A 115 0.98 23.33 -7.74
CA GLY A 115 0.23 24.24 -6.88
C GLY A 115 -1.15 23.69 -6.49
N GLU A 116 -2.21 24.29 -7.05
CA GLU A 116 -3.60 23.93 -6.79
C GLU A 116 -4.18 22.88 -7.77
N PHE A 117 -3.35 22.35 -8.67
CA PHE A 117 -3.75 21.36 -9.66
C PHE A 117 -3.13 19.99 -9.38
N VAL A 118 -3.92 18.95 -9.61
CA VAL A 118 -3.48 17.55 -9.55
C VAL A 118 -3.98 16.84 -10.80
N ARG A 119 -3.08 16.30 -11.60
CA ARG A 119 -3.41 15.31 -12.61
C ARG A 119 -3.21 13.92 -12.01
N LEU A 120 -4.29 13.17 -11.88
CA LEU A 120 -4.28 11.77 -11.53
C LEU A 120 -4.35 10.93 -12.81
N SER A 121 -3.46 9.97 -12.98
CA SER A 121 -3.48 9.01 -14.08
C SER A 121 -3.39 7.61 -13.53
N LEU A 122 -4.26 6.73 -13.99
CA LEU A 122 -4.18 5.29 -13.77
C LEU A 122 -3.54 4.69 -15.02
N GLU A 123 -2.23 4.47 -15.01
CA GLU A 123 -1.49 4.01 -16.19
C GLU A 123 -1.76 2.53 -16.44
N THR A 124 -1.62 1.72 -15.40
CA THR A 124 -1.82 0.27 -15.42
C THR A 124 -2.64 -0.16 -14.22
N ALA A 125 -3.58 -1.07 -14.42
CA ALA A 125 -4.34 -1.71 -13.36
C ALA A 125 -4.75 -3.10 -13.85
N GLN A 126 -3.98 -4.11 -13.47
CA GLN A 126 -4.07 -5.45 -14.02
C GLN A 126 -3.97 -6.49 -12.91
N PHE A 127 -4.71 -7.58 -13.07
CA PHE A 127 -4.58 -8.77 -12.26
C PHE A 127 -4.29 -9.97 -13.15
N GLU A 128 -3.16 -10.62 -12.90
CA GLU A 128 -2.74 -11.85 -13.55
C GLU A 128 -3.09 -13.03 -12.64
N GLU A 129 -4.12 -13.77 -13.01
CA GLU A 129 -4.60 -14.93 -12.26
C GLU A 129 -3.87 -16.19 -12.73
N ASN A 130 -3.28 -16.93 -11.78
CA ASN A 130 -2.76 -18.27 -12.06
C ASN A 130 -3.91 -19.25 -11.96
N VAL A 131 -4.42 -19.69 -13.12
CA VAL A 131 -5.43 -20.73 -13.20
C VAL A 131 -4.69 -22.05 -13.47
N ASP A 132 -4.91 -23.05 -12.63
CA ASP A 132 -4.48 -24.42 -12.92
C ASP A 132 -5.65 -25.11 -13.64
N PRO A 133 -5.68 -25.16 -14.99
CA PRO A 133 -6.63 -26.00 -15.67
C PRO A 133 -6.26 -27.45 -15.37
N ASP A 134 -7.23 -28.21 -14.85
CA ASP A 134 -7.11 -29.64 -14.62
C ASP A 134 -6.42 -30.33 -15.83
N ASP A 135 -5.14 -30.68 -15.68
CA ASP A 135 -4.24 -31.44 -16.58
C ASP A 135 -3.56 -30.79 -17.82
N GLU A 136 -3.59 -29.47 -18.06
CA GLU A 136 -2.87 -28.86 -19.23
C GLU A 136 -1.86 -27.74 -18.93
N GLY A 137 -1.53 -27.51 -17.65
CA GLY A 137 -0.51 -26.54 -17.22
C GLY A 137 -1.06 -25.14 -16.95
N THR A 138 -0.34 -24.34 -16.16
CA THR A 138 -0.83 -23.05 -15.64
C THR A 138 -1.17 -22.06 -16.77
N VAL A 139 -2.43 -21.64 -16.84
CA VAL A 139 -2.90 -20.58 -17.76
C VAL A 139 -3.00 -19.28 -16.99
N THR A 140 -2.36 -18.23 -17.50
CA THR A 140 -2.46 -16.88 -16.93
C THR A 140 -3.66 -16.16 -17.52
N LYS A 141 -4.66 -15.86 -16.69
CA LYS A 141 -5.78 -14.99 -17.09
C LYS A 141 -5.52 -13.57 -16.64
N ILE A 142 -5.40 -12.65 -17.60
CA ILE A 142 -5.18 -11.23 -17.32
C ILE A 142 -6.52 -10.49 -17.32
N THR A 143 -6.83 -9.82 -16.22
CA THR A 143 -7.99 -8.92 -16.09
C THR A 143 -7.49 -7.48 -15.96
N THR A 144 -7.97 -6.57 -16.80
CA THR A 144 -7.58 -5.14 -16.76
C THR A 144 -8.75 -4.30 -16.26
N ASN A 145 -8.49 -3.35 -15.36
CA ASN A 145 -9.49 -2.38 -14.92
C ASN A 145 -9.86 -1.44 -16.09
N PRO A 146 -11.16 -1.16 -16.34
CA PRO A 146 -11.60 -0.27 -17.43
C PRO A 146 -11.09 1.18 -17.31
N LEU A 147 -10.61 1.58 -16.13
CA LEU A 147 -9.99 2.88 -15.88
C LEU A 147 -8.50 2.93 -16.26
N ALA A 148 -7.86 1.80 -16.59
CA ALA A 148 -6.47 1.80 -17.02
C ALA A 148 -6.27 2.66 -18.29
N GLY A 149 -5.15 3.41 -18.33
CA GLY A 149 -4.84 4.41 -19.35
C GLY A 149 -5.67 5.71 -19.25
N ARG A 150 -6.48 5.88 -18.20
CA ARG A 150 -7.28 7.11 -18.00
C ARG A 150 -6.53 8.11 -17.13
N SER A 151 -6.83 9.39 -17.36
CA SER A 151 -6.38 10.48 -16.52
C SER A 151 -7.49 11.49 -16.29
N VAL A 152 -7.37 12.22 -15.19
CA VAL A 152 -8.28 13.28 -14.82
C VAL A 152 -7.51 14.42 -14.18
N ASP A 153 -7.90 15.64 -14.54
CA ASP A 153 -7.38 16.85 -13.92
C ASP A 153 -8.33 17.28 -12.79
N LEU A 154 -7.74 17.58 -11.65
CA LEU A 154 -8.40 18.04 -10.44
C LEU A 154 -7.82 19.41 -10.11
N ARG A 155 -8.67 20.31 -9.61
CA ARG A 155 -8.24 21.62 -9.14
C ARG A 155 -8.83 21.91 -7.77
N ARG A 156 -8.15 22.79 -7.04
CA ARG A 156 -8.70 23.34 -5.80
C ARG A 156 -9.74 24.42 -6.13
N ASP A 157 -10.81 24.45 -5.35
CA ASP A 157 -11.88 25.44 -5.39
C ASP A 157 -12.23 25.81 -3.94
N GLY A 158 -11.60 26.87 -3.44
CA GLY A 158 -11.56 27.16 -2.01
C GLY A 158 -10.93 26.01 -1.22
N ASP A 159 -11.65 25.50 -0.23
CA ASP A 159 -11.15 24.41 0.63
C ASP A 159 -11.36 23.00 0.05
N LYS A 160 -12.00 22.88 -1.12
CA LYS A 160 -12.41 21.59 -1.69
C LYS A 160 -11.71 21.29 -3.00
N TRP A 161 -11.59 20.01 -3.30
CA TRP A 161 -11.19 19.53 -4.62
C TRP A 161 -12.39 19.40 -5.53
N VAL A 162 -12.22 19.78 -6.79
CA VAL A 162 -13.22 19.60 -7.84
C VAL A 162 -12.58 19.01 -9.08
N VAL A 163 -13.36 18.25 -9.84
CA VAL A 163 -12.94 17.74 -11.14
C VAL A 163 -12.86 18.93 -12.12
N ALA A 164 -11.69 19.15 -12.70
CA ALA A 164 -11.54 20.09 -13.82
C ALA A 164 -12.29 19.56 -15.04
N ALA A 165 -12.57 20.40 -16.04
CA ALA A 165 -13.37 20.00 -17.19
C ALA A 165 -12.86 18.70 -17.84
N SER A 166 -13.61 17.61 -17.70
CA SER A 166 -13.29 16.29 -18.27
C SER A 166 -14.19 16.00 -19.47
N LYS A 167 -13.59 15.50 -20.55
CA LYS A 167 -14.32 15.03 -21.76
C LYS A 167 -14.85 13.60 -21.62
N SER A 168 -14.45 12.87 -20.57
CA SER A 168 -14.82 11.47 -20.34
C SER A 168 -15.75 11.40 -19.13
N VAL A 169 -16.99 10.95 -19.35
CA VAL A 169 -17.98 10.74 -18.27
C VAL A 169 -17.45 9.74 -17.25
N ILE A 170 -16.90 8.61 -17.71
CA ILE A 170 -16.32 7.57 -16.85
C ILE A 170 -15.17 8.12 -16.01
N ALA A 171 -14.27 8.90 -16.62
CA ALA A 171 -13.14 9.47 -15.87
C ALA A 171 -13.60 10.54 -14.88
N LYS A 172 -14.68 11.26 -15.19
CA LYS A 172 -15.30 12.24 -14.29
C LYS A 172 -15.95 11.53 -13.09
N GLU A 173 -16.78 10.51 -13.31
CA GLU A 173 -17.42 9.74 -12.24
C GLU A 173 -16.40 9.06 -11.31
N TRP A 174 -15.36 8.47 -11.91
CA TRP A 174 -14.21 7.94 -11.16
C TRP A 174 -13.59 9.00 -10.26
N ALA A 175 -13.26 10.16 -10.82
CA ALA A 175 -12.65 11.26 -10.09
C ALA A 175 -13.54 11.81 -8.98
N GLU A 176 -14.84 11.96 -9.24
CA GLU A 176 -15.85 12.39 -8.26
C GLU A 176 -15.90 11.43 -7.06
N GLY A 177 -15.77 10.13 -7.29
CA GLY A 177 -15.67 9.11 -6.25
C GLY A 177 -14.42 9.22 -5.37
N LEU A 178 -13.32 9.77 -5.90
CA LEU A 178 -12.06 9.93 -5.17
C LEU A 178 -11.96 11.24 -4.38
N LEU A 179 -12.74 12.27 -4.74
CA LEU A 179 -12.64 13.61 -4.13
C LEU A 179 -12.67 13.62 -2.59
N PRO A 180 -13.52 12.83 -1.89
CA PRO A 180 -13.56 12.85 -0.43
C PRO A 180 -12.26 12.40 0.24
N ASP A 181 -11.48 11.54 -0.42
CA ASP A 181 -10.28 10.93 0.13
C ASP A 181 -9.00 11.33 -0.62
N LEU A 182 -9.08 12.27 -1.57
CA LEU A 182 -7.95 12.68 -2.42
C LEU A 182 -6.73 13.12 -1.60
N ASP A 183 -6.92 13.91 -0.55
CA ASP A 183 -5.79 14.37 0.29
C ASP A 183 -5.11 13.21 1.03
N ALA A 184 -5.89 12.25 1.53
CA ALA A 184 -5.35 11.06 2.18
C ALA A 184 -4.60 10.19 1.15
N MET A 185 -5.17 10.02 -0.05
CA MET A 185 -4.56 9.29 -1.14
C MET A 185 -3.24 9.94 -1.59
N LEU A 186 -3.17 11.27 -1.71
CA LEU A 186 -1.93 11.97 -2.06
C LEU A 186 -0.84 11.79 -1.00
N LYS A 187 -1.19 11.80 0.29
CA LYS A 187 -0.24 11.50 1.39
C LYS A 187 0.25 10.05 1.31
N ASP A 188 -0.66 9.10 1.12
CA ASP A 188 -0.32 7.68 1.03
C ASP A 188 0.54 7.36 -0.19
N ASN A 189 0.44 8.15 -1.25
CA ASN A 189 1.24 7.99 -2.46
C ASN A 189 2.50 8.86 -2.49
N GLY A 190 2.86 9.52 -1.38
CA GLY A 190 4.08 10.33 -1.29
C GLY A 190 4.05 11.61 -2.15
N ALA A 191 2.86 12.00 -2.61
CA ALA A 191 2.62 13.20 -3.39
C ALA A 191 2.25 14.40 -2.49
N LYS A 192 1.91 14.17 -1.23
CA LYS A 192 1.79 15.19 -0.18
C LYS A 192 2.52 14.75 1.10
N PRO A 193 3.00 15.70 1.92
CA PRO A 193 3.64 15.36 3.18
C PRO A 193 2.59 14.86 4.19
N ARG A 194 2.98 13.89 5.01
CA ARG A 194 2.23 13.43 6.17
C ARG A 194 2.24 14.47 7.29
N GLY A 195 1.14 14.57 8.02
CA GLY A 195 1.01 15.51 9.15
C GLY A 195 1.81 15.10 10.38
N TYR A 196 1.98 13.79 10.60
CA TYR A 196 2.81 13.24 11.67
C TYR A 196 4.14 12.76 11.08
N TRP A 197 5.23 13.16 11.75
CA TRP A 197 6.58 12.74 11.41
C TRP A 197 7.43 12.61 12.67
N PHE A 198 8.60 12.04 12.52
CA PHE A 198 9.61 12.01 13.57
C PHE A 198 9.90 13.45 14.03
N GLY A 199 9.95 13.64 15.35
CA GLY A 199 10.21 14.95 15.97
C GLY A 199 11.68 15.37 15.82
N SER A 200 12.20 16.09 16.81
CA SER A 200 13.62 16.49 16.86
C SER A 200 14.59 15.35 17.24
N ARG A 201 14.09 14.11 17.39
CA ARG A 201 14.90 12.95 17.75
C ARG A 201 15.80 12.57 16.57
N ARG A 202 17.09 12.39 16.86
CA ARG A 202 18.06 11.77 15.95
C ARG A 202 18.06 10.26 16.10
N PHE A 203 18.29 9.57 15.00
CA PHE A 203 18.21 8.13 14.91
C PHE A 203 19.56 7.50 14.59
N LYS A 204 19.82 6.34 15.18
CA LYS A 204 20.93 5.45 14.86
C LYS A 204 20.40 4.08 14.44
N VAL A 205 21.17 3.37 13.62
CA VAL A 205 20.86 1.98 13.28
C VAL A 205 20.70 1.16 14.57
N GLY A 206 19.63 0.38 14.65
CA GLY A 206 19.19 -0.36 15.83
C GLY A 206 18.10 0.33 16.64
N ASP A 207 17.83 1.63 16.42
CA ASP A 207 16.77 2.35 17.13
C ASP A 207 15.40 1.76 16.81
N VAL A 208 14.59 1.60 17.86
CA VAL A 208 13.23 1.08 17.79
C VAL A 208 12.21 2.20 18.03
N VAL A 209 11.13 2.20 17.25
CA VAL A 209 10.01 3.14 17.35
C VAL A 209 8.70 2.36 17.36
N PRO A 210 8.03 2.26 18.52
CA PRO A 210 6.64 1.80 18.55
C PRO A 210 5.75 2.91 18.00
N LEU A 211 4.86 2.55 17.08
CA LEU A 211 3.81 3.40 16.53
C LEU A 211 2.46 2.84 16.92
N SER A 212 1.62 3.69 17.50
CA SER A 212 0.23 3.39 17.84
C SER A 212 -0.58 4.68 17.91
N GLY A 213 -1.91 4.57 17.88
CA GLY A 213 -2.81 5.74 17.87
C GLY A 213 -2.48 6.69 16.72
N GLU A 214 -2.33 7.98 17.03
CA GLU A 214 -2.06 9.03 16.03
C GLU A 214 -0.71 8.85 15.31
N SER A 215 0.29 8.25 15.96
CA SER A 215 1.62 8.04 15.36
C SER A 215 1.62 7.01 14.23
N MET A 216 0.54 6.23 14.07
CA MET A 216 0.33 5.36 12.90
C MET A 216 0.29 6.16 11.59
N ALA A 217 -0.07 7.45 11.66
CA ALA A 217 -0.14 8.35 10.52
C ALA A 217 1.22 8.57 9.82
N ILE A 218 2.34 8.21 10.47
CA ILE A 218 3.68 8.20 9.88
C ILE A 218 3.77 7.22 8.71
N LEU A 219 3.08 6.08 8.78
CA LEU A 219 3.16 5.02 7.77
C LEU A 219 1.90 4.91 6.95
N PHE A 220 0.75 5.03 7.61
CA PHE A 220 -0.55 4.75 7.03
C PHE A 220 -1.37 6.04 7.02
N GLY A 221 -2.26 6.20 6.03
CA GLY A 221 -3.07 7.40 5.92
C GLY A 221 -4.00 7.61 7.12
N ASP A 222 -4.75 8.71 7.07
CA ASP A 222 -5.81 9.01 8.02
C ASP A 222 -6.84 7.84 8.03
N LYS A 223 -7.50 7.54 9.16
CA LYS A 223 -8.40 6.37 9.37
C LYS A 223 -7.72 5.00 9.56
N CYS A 224 -6.46 5.00 10.00
CA CYS A 224 -5.77 3.78 10.43
C CYS A 224 -5.77 3.65 11.96
N SER A 225 -5.91 2.42 12.47
CA SER A 225 -5.73 2.07 13.89
C SER A 225 -4.87 0.81 14.02
N GLY A 226 -4.30 0.55 15.19
CA GLY A 226 -3.45 -0.62 15.44
C GLY A 226 -2.15 -0.24 16.13
N SER A 227 -1.16 -1.13 16.01
CA SER A 227 0.16 -0.94 16.57
C SER A 227 1.21 -1.65 15.73
N VAL A 228 2.25 -0.91 15.35
CA VAL A 228 3.41 -1.46 14.65
C VAL A 228 4.69 -1.02 15.33
N THR A 229 5.74 -1.81 15.18
CA THR A 229 7.06 -1.46 15.65
C THR A 229 7.98 -1.35 14.46
N LEU A 230 8.70 -0.23 14.39
CA LEU A 230 9.76 0.01 13.43
C LEU A 230 11.10 -0.18 14.09
N LYS A 231 12.06 -0.79 13.40
CA LYS A 231 13.47 -0.81 13.81
C LYS A 231 14.34 -0.34 12.66
N LEU A 232 15.12 0.72 12.89
CA LEU A 232 15.99 1.28 11.86
C LEU A 232 17.14 0.31 11.57
N GLU A 233 17.20 -0.20 10.35
CA GLU A 233 18.21 -1.19 9.95
C GLU A 233 19.35 -0.54 9.15
N ALA A 234 19.05 0.45 8.31
CA ALA A 234 20.07 1.10 7.48
C ALA A 234 19.64 2.50 7.03
N PHE A 235 20.61 3.26 6.51
CA PHE A 235 20.37 4.44 5.68
C PHE A 235 20.72 4.07 4.24
N GLU A 236 19.77 4.19 3.35
CA GLU A 236 19.87 3.79 1.94
C GLU A 236 19.21 4.85 1.06
N SER A 237 19.25 4.68 -0.26
CA SER A 237 18.47 5.50 -1.19
C SER A 237 17.34 4.69 -1.80
N THR A 238 16.30 5.38 -2.25
CA THR A 238 15.24 4.81 -3.10
C THR A 238 15.06 5.77 -4.26
N GLU A 239 15.37 5.34 -5.48
CA GLU A 239 15.32 6.19 -6.68
C GLU A 239 16.13 7.50 -6.50
N GLY A 240 17.33 7.39 -5.90
CA GLY A 240 18.18 8.53 -5.56
C GLY A 240 17.74 9.33 -4.31
N HIS A 241 16.55 9.07 -3.75
CA HIS A 241 16.07 9.80 -2.58
C HIS A 241 16.63 9.22 -1.27
N PRO A 242 17.27 10.01 -0.40
CA PRO A 242 17.87 9.50 0.83
C PRO A 242 16.82 9.11 1.87
N CYS A 243 16.90 7.88 2.36
CA CYS A 243 15.90 7.24 3.22
C CYS A 243 16.53 6.50 4.42
N GLY A 244 15.77 6.39 5.49
CA GLY A 244 15.99 5.38 6.53
C GLY A 244 15.16 4.13 6.21
N MET A 245 15.81 2.98 6.12
CA MET A 245 15.17 1.68 5.96
C MET A 245 14.85 1.09 7.33
N PHE A 246 13.57 0.89 7.62
CA PHE A 246 13.11 0.25 8.84
C PHE A 246 12.58 -1.14 8.55
N SER A 247 12.90 -2.12 9.38
CA SER A 247 12.10 -3.33 9.48
C SER A 247 10.80 -3.01 10.22
N ILE A 248 9.69 -3.64 9.81
CA ILE A 248 8.36 -3.41 10.36
C ILE A 248 7.69 -4.74 10.71
N HIS A 249 6.99 -4.75 11.85
CA HIS A 249 6.08 -5.82 12.25
C HIS A 249 4.92 -5.25 13.09
N GLY A 250 3.81 -5.98 13.19
CA GLY A 250 2.64 -5.59 14.00
C GLY A 250 1.34 -5.77 13.24
N ASP A 251 0.32 -5.02 13.62
CA ASP A 251 -1.00 -5.11 13.00
C ASP A 251 -1.66 -3.73 12.85
N TYR A 252 -2.51 -3.62 11.84
CA TYR A 252 -3.30 -2.43 11.64
C TYR A 252 -4.64 -2.72 10.98
N LYS A 253 -5.55 -1.77 11.13
CA LYS A 253 -6.88 -1.78 10.53
C LYS A 253 -7.14 -0.47 9.83
N ARG A 254 -7.61 -0.55 8.59
CA ARG A 254 -8.10 0.59 7.82
C ARG A 254 -9.59 0.39 7.53
N ARG A 255 -10.35 1.49 7.54
CA ARG A 255 -11.77 1.48 7.24
C ARG A 255 -12.09 2.51 6.17
N GLY A 256 -12.87 2.11 5.17
CA GLY A 256 -13.20 2.93 4.00
C GLY A 256 -11.96 3.46 3.28
N TYR A 257 -10.93 2.62 3.13
CA TYR A 257 -9.72 3.00 2.39
C TYR A 257 -10.04 3.00 0.90
N VAL A 258 -9.76 4.11 0.23
CA VAL A 258 -10.00 4.32 -1.20
C VAL A 258 -8.68 4.25 -1.95
N ARG A 259 -8.60 3.37 -2.96
CA ARG A 259 -7.44 3.26 -3.86
C ARG A 259 -7.60 4.15 -5.10
N PRO A 260 -6.49 4.48 -5.79
CA PRO A 260 -6.52 5.23 -7.04
C PRO A 260 -7.40 4.63 -8.14
N ASP A 261 -7.58 3.31 -8.16
CA ASP A 261 -8.46 2.60 -9.10
C ASP A 261 -9.96 2.72 -8.76
N GLY A 262 -10.32 3.48 -7.73
CA GLY A 262 -11.70 3.70 -7.27
C GLY A 262 -12.23 2.63 -6.33
N GLU A 263 -11.43 1.61 -5.98
CA GLU A 263 -11.87 0.59 -5.06
C GLU A 263 -11.87 1.09 -3.60
N THR A 264 -12.98 0.90 -2.91
CA THR A 264 -13.12 1.18 -1.48
C THR A 264 -13.23 -0.11 -0.69
N PHE A 265 -12.45 -0.27 0.37
CA PHE A 265 -12.54 -1.45 1.23
C PHE A 265 -12.09 -1.19 2.66
N ASP A 266 -12.57 -2.05 3.54
CA ASP A 266 -12.03 -2.23 4.88
C ASP A 266 -10.93 -3.27 4.86
N GLN A 267 -9.91 -3.08 5.68
CA GLN A 267 -8.74 -3.94 5.73
C GLN A 267 -8.34 -4.22 7.18
N ASP A 268 -8.14 -5.48 7.51
CA ASP A 268 -7.45 -5.91 8.72
C ASP A 268 -6.15 -6.60 8.31
N VAL A 269 -5.01 -6.12 8.80
CA VAL A 269 -3.68 -6.54 8.35
C VAL A 269 -2.82 -6.95 9.54
N VAL A 270 -2.21 -8.12 9.44
CA VAL A 270 -1.10 -8.55 10.30
C VAL A 270 0.15 -8.56 9.44
N ILE A 271 1.17 -7.82 9.83
CA ILE A 271 2.48 -7.74 9.17
C ILE A 271 3.38 -8.81 9.80
N GLU A 272 3.61 -9.89 9.06
CA GLU A 272 4.51 -10.98 9.48
C GLU A 272 5.98 -10.54 9.39
N GLY A 273 6.28 -9.67 8.42
CA GLY A 273 7.56 -9.03 8.28
C GLY A 273 7.56 -8.09 7.08
N GLY A 274 8.44 -7.09 7.11
CA GLY A 274 8.55 -6.17 6.00
C GLY A 274 9.61 -5.12 6.23
N LYS A 275 9.75 -4.26 5.22
CA LYS A 275 10.62 -3.10 5.24
C LYS A 275 9.88 -1.87 4.72
N VAL A 276 10.17 -0.72 5.30
CA VAL A 276 9.67 0.58 4.85
C VAL A 276 10.83 1.56 4.74
N TRP A 277 10.88 2.32 3.67
CA TRP A 277 11.89 3.36 3.43
C TRP A 277 11.23 4.71 3.64
N LEU A 278 11.62 5.38 4.71
CA LEU A 278 11.09 6.68 5.11
C LEU A 278 12.08 7.75 4.70
N SER A 279 11.62 8.80 4.02
CA SER A 279 12.51 9.86 3.56
C SER A 279 13.19 10.57 4.73
N LEU A 280 14.48 10.87 4.58
CA LEU A 280 15.22 11.67 5.57
C LEU A 280 14.91 13.18 5.46
N LEU A 281 14.28 13.61 4.36
CA LEU A 281 14.10 15.02 3.99
C LEU A 281 12.65 15.49 4.14
N TYR A 282 11.70 14.64 3.74
CA TYR A 282 10.27 14.98 3.70
C TYR A 282 9.44 13.95 4.45
N PRO A 283 8.28 14.33 5.03
CA PRO A 283 7.35 13.40 5.68
C PRO A 283 6.63 12.43 4.73
N VAL A 284 7.37 11.58 4.04
CA VAL A 284 6.85 10.64 3.04
C VAL A 284 7.50 9.26 3.17
N VAL A 285 6.70 8.24 2.87
CA VAL A 285 7.20 6.87 2.66
C VAL A 285 7.57 6.77 1.19
N MET A 286 8.75 6.27 0.87
CA MET A 286 9.23 6.13 -0.52
C MET A 286 9.04 4.71 -1.06
N ARG A 287 9.21 3.71 -0.20
CA ARG A 287 9.07 2.30 -0.56
C ARG A 287 8.52 1.49 0.59
N GLU A 288 7.75 0.48 0.27
CA GLU A 288 7.24 -0.53 1.20
C GLU A 288 7.42 -1.92 0.58
N GLU A 289 7.84 -2.86 1.40
CA GLU A 289 7.86 -4.29 1.10
C GLU A 289 7.26 -5.00 2.29
N MET A 290 6.09 -5.62 2.12
CA MET A 290 5.35 -6.20 3.24
C MET A 290 4.93 -7.63 2.92
N GLN A 291 5.14 -8.52 3.89
CA GLN A 291 4.57 -9.84 3.97
C GLN A 291 3.46 -9.80 5.01
N THR A 292 2.23 -10.02 4.57
CA THR A 292 1.05 -9.74 5.39
C THR A 292 0.02 -10.83 5.28
N ILE A 293 -0.67 -11.09 6.39
CA ILE A 293 -1.96 -11.78 6.38
C ILE A 293 -3.03 -10.71 6.43
N GLU A 294 -3.88 -10.68 5.41
CA GLU A 294 -4.89 -9.64 5.27
C GLU A 294 -6.30 -10.23 5.20
N THR A 295 -7.26 -9.49 5.74
CA THR A 295 -8.67 -9.62 5.41
C THR A 295 -9.14 -8.32 4.77
N ARG A 296 -9.58 -8.37 3.51
CA ARG A 296 -10.17 -7.24 2.77
C ARG A 296 -11.68 -7.45 2.67
N ILE A 297 -12.47 -6.45 3.04
CA ILE A 297 -13.93 -6.46 2.91
C ILE A 297 -14.33 -5.32 2.00
N ARG A 298 -14.96 -5.64 0.88
CA ARG A 298 -15.47 -4.68 -0.09
C ARG A 298 -16.97 -4.75 -0.13
N GLU A 299 -17.61 -3.59 0.02
CA GLU A 299 -19.01 -3.42 -0.30
C GLU A 299 -19.11 -2.76 -1.68
N THR A 300 -19.92 -3.35 -2.55
CA THR A 300 -20.15 -2.83 -3.91
C THR A 300 -21.59 -2.37 -4.04
N THR A 301 -21.81 -1.44 -4.97
CA THR A 301 -23.15 -0.95 -5.33
C THR A 301 -24.05 -2.13 -5.69
N GLY A 302 -25.24 -2.21 -5.09
CA GLY A 302 -26.16 -3.34 -5.26
C GLY A 302 -26.11 -4.38 -4.13
N GLY A 303 -25.54 -4.05 -2.96
CA GLY A 303 -25.59 -4.90 -1.77
C GLY A 303 -24.70 -6.14 -1.84
N THR A 304 -23.82 -6.24 -2.85
CA THR A 304 -22.86 -7.32 -2.97
C THR A 304 -21.67 -7.03 -2.06
N THR A 305 -21.38 -7.96 -1.16
CA THR A 305 -20.21 -7.90 -0.26
C THR A 305 -19.21 -8.97 -0.68
N SER A 306 -17.96 -8.56 -0.89
CA SER A 306 -16.84 -9.47 -1.10
C SER A 306 -15.91 -9.43 0.10
N ARG A 307 -15.49 -10.60 0.57
CA ARG A 307 -14.46 -10.75 1.60
C ARG A 307 -13.33 -11.61 1.05
N SER A 308 -12.13 -11.05 0.98
CA SER A 308 -10.91 -11.78 0.66
C SER A 308 -10.07 -11.97 1.92
N GLN A 309 -9.49 -13.15 2.10
CA GLN A 309 -8.53 -13.42 3.17
C GLN A 309 -7.39 -14.28 2.64
N GLY A 310 -6.15 -13.87 2.89
CA GLY A 310 -4.97 -14.57 2.39
C GLY A 310 -3.65 -13.99 2.88
N ALA A 311 -2.56 -14.63 2.48
CA ALA A 311 -1.22 -14.10 2.61
C ALA A 311 -0.87 -13.31 1.34
N PHE A 312 -0.28 -12.14 1.52
CA PHE A 312 0.08 -11.22 0.46
C PHE A 312 1.54 -10.80 0.61
N ASN A 313 2.26 -10.75 -0.51
CA ASN A 313 3.48 -9.98 -0.62
C ASN A 313 3.17 -8.72 -1.40
N THR A 314 3.35 -7.57 -0.78
CA THR A 314 3.07 -6.28 -1.40
C THR A 314 4.33 -5.44 -1.46
N THR A 315 4.66 -4.96 -2.64
CA THR A 315 5.71 -3.98 -2.88
C THR A 315 5.08 -2.70 -3.42
N ILE A 316 5.36 -1.57 -2.77
CA ILE A 316 4.95 -0.24 -3.24
C ILE A 316 6.21 0.59 -3.41
N VAL A 317 6.43 1.15 -4.61
CA VAL A 317 7.55 2.06 -4.90
C VAL A 317 6.98 3.38 -5.39
N ARG A 318 7.38 4.49 -4.75
CA ARG A 318 7.00 5.85 -5.13
C ARG A 318 8.21 6.55 -5.72
N LYS A 319 8.23 6.65 -7.04
CA LYS A 319 9.30 7.29 -7.79
C LYS A 319 8.97 8.76 -8.01
N TRP A 320 9.79 9.65 -7.46
CA TRP A 320 9.72 11.08 -7.75
C TRP A 320 10.44 11.34 -9.07
N LEU A 321 9.68 11.74 -10.07
CA LEU A 321 10.22 12.07 -11.39
C LEU A 321 10.68 13.53 -11.39
N LYS A 322 11.87 13.78 -11.94
CA LYS A 322 12.31 15.15 -12.24
C LYS A 322 11.28 15.76 -13.19
N SER A 323 10.90 17.01 -12.94
CA SER A 323 10.04 17.77 -13.84
C SER A 323 10.63 17.69 -15.24
N ASP A 324 9.86 17.20 -16.21
CA ASP A 324 10.21 17.40 -17.61
C ASP A 324 10.09 18.91 -17.87
N ASP A 325 11.24 19.59 -18.01
CA ASP A 325 11.33 20.98 -18.48
C ASP A 325 10.83 21.09 -19.93
#